data_AF-A0A0N4V1X6-F1
#
_entry.id   AF-A0A0N4V1X6-F1
#
_cell.length_a   1.000
_cell.length_b   1.000
_cell.length_c   1.000
_cell.angle_alpha   90.00
_cell.angle_beta   90.00
_cell.angle_gamma   90.00
#
_symmetry.space_group_name_H-M   'P 1'
#
loop_
_entity.id
_entity.type
_entity.pdbx_description
1 polymer ?
#
loop_
_entity_poly.entity_id
_entity_poly.type
_entity_poly.pdbx_seq_one_letter_code
_entity_poly.pdbx_strand_id
1 'polypeptide(L)'
;MCIRDADSGELLWQSTDDLADSSKEHEARVPKKILKCRAISKEINFTSQEQIENFRLEQRIYLKGSILEEWSFEFGFVIPGSTNTWENMIEAASEPQMLPASLLK
;
A
#
# COMPACT_ATOMS: atom_id res chain seq x y z
N MET A 1 4.28 -8.45 -0.01
CA MET A 1 4.23 -6.98 0.13
C MET A 1 5.09 -6.56 1.32
N CYS A 2 5.87 -5.50 1.19
CA CYS A 2 6.59 -4.89 2.31
C CYS A 2 6.34 -3.38 2.40
N ILE A 3 6.41 -2.83 3.61
CA ILE A 3 6.29 -1.41 3.88
C ILE A 3 7.50 -0.96 4.70
N ARG A 4 8.15 0.10 4.25
CA ARG A 4 9.33 0.68 4.89
C ARG A 4 9.11 2.16 5.18
N ASP A 5 9.75 2.64 6.23
CA ASP A 5 9.93 4.07 6.43
C ASP A 5 10.81 4.61 5.30
N ALA A 6 10.35 5.65 4.59
CA ALA A 6 11.04 6.17 3.41
C ALA A 6 12.34 6.92 3.75
N ASP A 7 12.46 7.47 4.95
CA ASP A 7 13.62 8.27 5.36
C ASP A 7 14.74 7.36 5.90
N SER A 8 14.38 6.31 6.64
CA SER A 8 15.36 5.42 7.29
C SER A 8 15.56 4.08 6.58
N GLY A 9 14.65 3.67 5.70
CA GLY A 9 14.61 2.33 5.11
C GLY A 9 14.19 1.21 6.08
N GLU A 10 13.82 1.57 7.32
CA GLU A 10 13.39 0.60 8.34
C GLU A 10 12.18 -0.19 7.84
N LEU A 11 12.23 -1.52 7.94
CA LEU A 11 11.08 -2.37 7.67
C LEU A 11 10.02 -2.20 8.76
N LEU A 12 8.85 -1.67 8.38
CA LEU A 12 7.73 -1.44 9.28
C LEU A 12 6.76 -2.63 9.30
N TRP A 13 6.52 -3.23 8.14
CA TRP A 13 5.58 -4.33 8.00
C TRP A 13 5.89 -5.18 6.76
N GLN A 14 5.62 -6.48 6.82
CA GLN A 14 5.69 -7.37 5.66
C GLN A 14 4.63 -8.46 5.75
N SER A 15 4.16 -8.92 4.60
CA SER A 15 3.38 -10.16 4.47
C SER A 15 3.68 -10.83 3.13
N THR A 16 3.57 -12.15 3.13
CA THR A 16 3.61 -13.02 1.94
C THR A 16 2.22 -13.43 1.47
N ASP A 17 1.16 -13.03 2.17
CA ASP A 17 -0.21 -13.36 1.81
C ASP A 17 -0.63 -12.64 0.53
N ASP A 18 -1.49 -13.28 -0.25
CA ASP A 18 -2.14 -12.66 -1.40
C ASP A 18 -3.29 -11.78 -0.95
N LEU A 19 -2.99 -10.49 -0.79
CA LEU A 19 -3.98 -9.46 -0.42
C LEU A 19 -4.80 -8.94 -1.61
N ALA A 20 -4.59 -9.48 -2.82
CA ALA A 20 -5.40 -9.13 -3.99
C ALA A 20 -6.64 -10.04 -4.16
N ASP A 21 -6.73 -11.14 -3.40
CA ASP A 21 -7.89 -12.03 -3.39
C ASP A 21 -9.14 -11.29 -2.90
N SER A 22 -10.09 -11.05 -3.79
CA SER A 22 -11.32 -10.30 -3.49
C SER A 22 -12.42 -11.15 -2.82
N SER A 23 -12.21 -12.45 -2.64
CA SER A 23 -13.22 -13.36 -2.07
C SER A 23 -13.40 -13.21 -0.56
N LYS A 24 -12.51 -12.47 0.10
CA LYS A 24 -12.50 -12.28 1.55
C LYS A 24 -12.00 -10.91 1.96
N GLU A 25 -12.32 -10.54 3.19
CA GLU A 25 -11.69 -9.41 3.87
C GLU A 25 -10.35 -9.87 4.45
N HIS A 26 -9.31 -9.05 4.26
CA HIS A 26 -7.98 -9.32 4.79
C HIS A 26 -7.67 -8.40 5.95
N GLU A 27 -6.99 -8.93 6.97
CA GLU A 27 -6.53 -8.18 8.13
C GLU A 27 -5.01 -7.96 8.06
N ALA A 28 -4.56 -6.72 8.22
CA ALA A 28 -3.14 -6.38 8.35
C ALA A 28 -2.89 -5.67 9.68
N ARG A 29 -1.98 -6.22 10.50
CA ARG A 29 -1.55 -5.61 11.76
C ARG A 29 -0.26 -4.82 11.57
N VAL A 30 -0.40 -3.52 11.32
CA VAL A 30 0.73 -2.61 11.11
C VAL A 30 1.12 -1.89 12.43
N PRO A 31 2.40 -1.57 12.65
CA PRO A 31 2.80 -0.88 13.86
C PRO A 31 2.37 0.59 13.83
N LYS A 32 1.85 1.10 14.94
CA LYS A 32 1.36 2.50 15.07
C LYS A 32 2.38 3.56 14.67
N LYS A 33 3.69 3.26 14.74
CA LYS A 33 4.75 4.19 14.37
C LYS A 33 4.73 4.58 12.88
N ILE A 34 4.06 3.79 12.02
CA ILE A 34 3.85 4.13 10.61
C ILE A 34 3.18 5.50 10.43
N LEU A 35 2.29 5.89 11.36
CA LEU A 35 1.59 7.18 11.32
C LEU A 35 2.49 8.38 11.65
N LYS A 36 3.74 8.14 12.05
CA LYS A 36 4.74 9.16 12.34
C LYS A 36 5.76 9.31 11.21
N CYS A 37 5.73 8.42 10.22
CA CYS A 37 6.62 8.50 9.07
C CYS A 37 6.17 9.67 8.19
N ARG A 38 7.13 10.49 7.74
CA ARG A 38 6.86 11.54 6.76
C ARG A 38 6.41 10.95 5.42
N ALA A 39 6.98 9.81 5.06
CA ALA A 39 6.58 9.01 3.92
C ALA A 39 6.91 7.54 4.18
N ILE A 40 6.23 6.65 3.46
CA ILE A 40 6.53 5.22 3.43
C ILE A 40 6.81 4.78 1.99
N SER A 41 7.72 3.81 1.84
CA SER A 41 7.83 3.01 0.61
C SER A 41 7.00 1.74 0.79
N LYS A 42 6.18 1.42 -0.21
CA LYS A 42 5.38 0.20 -0.28
C LYS A 42 5.80 -0.60 -1.49
N GLU A 43 6.33 -1.80 -1.26
CA GLU A 43 6.75 -2.72 -2.30
C GLU A 43 5.76 -3.88 -2.45
N ILE A 44 5.31 -4.12 -3.68
CA ILE A 44 4.42 -5.22 -4.05
C ILE A 44 5.19 -6.12 -5.01
N ASN A 45 5.24 -7.41 -4.71
CA ASN A 45 5.69 -8.42 -5.68
C ASN A 45 4.44 -9.12 -6.23
N PHE A 46 4.33 -9.19 -7.55
CA PHE A 46 3.20 -9.84 -8.21
C PHE A 46 3.65 -10.59 -9.46
N THR A 47 2.85 -11.58 -9.85
CA THR A 47 3.04 -12.32 -11.10
C THR A 47 1.76 -12.24 -11.91
N SER A 48 1.88 -12.08 -13.23
CA SER A 48 0.73 -12.15 -14.14
C SER A 48 1.00 -13.18 -15.22
N GLN A 49 0.05 -14.09 -15.46
CA GLN A 49 0.11 -14.98 -16.63
C GLN A 49 -0.22 -14.22 -17.92
N GLU A 50 -1.14 -13.26 -17.82
CA GLU A 50 -1.63 -12.47 -18.95
C GLU A 50 -0.79 -11.21 -19.15
N GLN A 51 -0.77 -10.72 -20.40
CA GLN A 51 -0.26 -9.39 -20.73
C GLN A 51 -1.25 -8.33 -20.22
N ILE A 52 -0.73 -7.22 -19.70
CA ILE A 52 -1.55 -6.07 -19.31
C ILE A 52 -0.92 -4.81 -19.89
N GLU A 53 -1.66 -4.04 -20.67
CA GLU A 53 -1.11 -2.81 -21.31
C GLU A 53 -0.88 -1.68 -20.32
N ASN A 54 -1.84 -1.47 -19.41
CA ASN A 54 -1.78 -0.41 -18.42
C ASN A 54 -2.26 -0.92 -17.06
N PHE A 55 -1.40 -1.69 -16.41
CA PHE A 55 -1.63 -2.13 -15.04
C PHE A 55 -1.50 -0.94 -14.08
N ARG A 56 -2.51 -0.75 -13.25
CA ARG A 56 -2.62 0.38 -12.32
C ARG A 56 -3.44 0.00 -11.10
N LEU A 57 -3.31 0.79 -10.04
CA LEU A 57 -3.96 0.56 -8.77
C LEU A 57 -4.59 1.86 -8.27
N GLU A 58 -5.91 1.85 -8.07
CA GLU A 58 -6.64 2.87 -7.32
C GLU A 58 -6.88 2.36 -5.90
N GLN A 59 -6.42 3.10 -4.89
CA GLN A 59 -6.60 2.74 -3.48
C GLN A 59 -7.40 3.82 -2.76
N ARG A 60 -8.44 3.42 -2.05
CA ARG A 60 -9.25 4.32 -1.20
C ARG A 60 -9.14 3.89 0.25
N ILE A 61 -8.86 4.85 1.13
CA ILE A 61 -8.78 4.63 2.57
C ILE A 61 -10.08 5.12 3.20
N TYR A 62 -10.76 4.22 3.91
CA TYR A 62 -12.00 4.54 4.60
C TYR A 62 -11.81 4.53 6.11
N LEU A 63 -12.41 5.51 6.78
CA LEU A 63 -12.64 5.47 8.22
C LEU A 63 -14.12 5.64 8.50
N LYS A 64 -14.74 4.64 9.12
CA LYS A 64 -16.17 4.62 9.47
C LYS A 64 -17.09 4.95 8.28
N GLY A 65 -16.74 4.45 7.10
CA GLY A 65 -17.51 4.63 5.86
C GLY A 65 -17.21 5.92 5.09
N SER A 66 -16.44 6.84 5.65
CA SER A 66 -16.00 8.06 4.96
C SER A 66 -14.62 7.85 4.32
N ILE A 67 -14.45 8.34 3.09
CA ILE A 67 -13.14 8.36 2.42
C ILE A 67 -12.25 9.40 3.12
N LEU A 68 -11.05 8.99 3.52
CA LEU A 68 -10.01 9.87 4.04
C LEU A 68 -9.00 10.24 2.94
N GLU A 69 -8.57 9.27 2.17
CA GLU A 69 -7.56 9.44 1.12
C GLU A 69 -7.89 8.57 -0.09
N GLU A 70 -7.50 9.05 -1.27
CA GLU A 70 -7.54 8.32 -2.53
C GLU A 70 -6.18 8.43 -3.20
N TRP A 71 -5.62 7.30 -3.60
CA TRP A 71 -4.33 7.21 -4.27
C TRP A 71 -4.50 6.50 -5.61
N SER A 72 -3.71 6.92 -6.60
CA SER A 72 -3.64 6.30 -7.91
C SER A 72 -2.18 6.04 -8.25
N PHE A 73 -1.88 4.79 -8.59
CA PHE A 73 -0.54 4.35 -8.93
C PHE A 73 -0.56 3.64 -10.29
N GLU A 74 0.40 3.94 -11.16
CA GLU A 74 0.54 3.33 -12.48
C GLU A 74 1.81 2.49 -12.53
N PHE A 75 1.65 1.21 -12.89
CA PHE A 75 2.78 0.31 -13.19
C PHE A 75 3.07 0.31 -14.70
N GLY A 76 2.01 0.32 -15.52
CA GLY A 76 2.11 0.29 -16.97
C GLY A 76 2.10 -1.13 -17.53
N PHE A 77 2.93 -1.37 -18.54
CA PHE A 77 2.93 -2.64 -19.28
C PHE A 77 3.46 -3.82 -18.43
N VAL A 78 2.72 -4.93 -18.44
CA VAL A 78 3.10 -6.19 -17.79
C VAL A 78 3.32 -7.26 -18.85
N ILE A 79 4.51 -7.84 -18.86
CA ILE A 79 4.87 -8.96 -19.75
C ILE A 79 4.11 -10.22 -19.30
N PRO A 80 3.50 -11.00 -20.21
CA PRO A 80 2.84 -12.25 -19.86
C PRO A 80 3.84 -13.25 -19.24
N GLY A 81 3.43 -13.89 -18.15
CA GLY A 81 4.25 -14.83 -17.38
C GLY A 81 5.34 -14.17 -16.51
N SER A 82 5.39 -12.83 -16.42
CA SER A 82 6.41 -12.13 -15.65
C SER A 82 6.09 -12.04 -14.15
N THR A 83 7.15 -12.04 -13.34
CA THR A 83 7.13 -11.65 -11.93
C THR A 83 7.80 -10.28 -11.80
N ASN A 84 7.11 -9.33 -11.17
CA ASN A 84 7.55 -7.95 -11.04
C ASN A 84 7.56 -7.53 -9.58
N THR A 85 8.49 -6.64 -9.26
CA THR A 85 8.50 -5.90 -8.00
C THR A 85 8.19 -4.44 -8.29
N TRP A 86 7.15 -3.92 -7.64
CA TRP A 86 6.63 -2.57 -7.83
C TRP A 86 6.70 -1.80 -6.51
N GLU A 87 7.52 -0.75 -6.49
CA GLU A 87 7.63 0.17 -5.37
C GLU A 87 6.76 1.42 -5.58
N ASN A 88 5.99 1.78 -4.57
CA ASN A 88 5.16 2.99 -4.52
C ASN A 88 5.54 3.83 -3.32
N MET A 89 5.75 5.12 -3.53
CA MET A 89 5.97 6.09 -2.46
C MET A 89 4.64 6.71 -2.04
N ILE A 90 4.42 6.77 -0.73
CA ILE A 90 3.22 7.36 -0.14
C ILE A 90 3.68 8.40 0.87
N GLU A 91 3.35 9.66 0.60
CA GLU A 91 3.61 10.76 1.52
C GLU A 91 2.49 10.89 2.54
N ALA A 92 2.83 11.17 3.78
CA ALA A 92 1.84 11.45 4.80
C ALA A 92 1.12 12.77 4.49
N ALA A 93 -0.17 12.81 4.81
CA ALA A 93 -0.87 14.08 4.95
C ALA A 93 -0.16 14.95 6.00
N SER A 94 -0.35 16.27 5.93
CA SER A 94 0.26 17.18 6.89
C SER A 94 -0.12 16.81 8.34
N GLU A 95 0.78 17.04 9.31
CA GLU A 95 0.57 16.64 10.72
C GLU A 95 -0.82 17.01 11.30
N PRO A 96 -1.42 18.19 11.02
CA PRO A 96 -2.75 18.54 11.52
C PRO A 96 -3.88 17.65 10.99
N GLN A 97 -3.66 16.99 9.85
CA GLN A 97 -4.62 16.10 9.18
C GLN A 97 -4.45 14.63 9.60
N MET A 98 -3.32 14.29 10.23
CA MET A 98 -3.05 12.93 10.67
C MET A 98 -3.90 12.59 11.90
N LEU A 99 -4.69 11.52 11.77
CA LEU A 99 -5.52 11.04 12.87
C LEU A 99 -4.69 10.23 13.88
N PRO A 100 -4.93 10.40 15.20
CA PRO A 100 -4.26 9.59 16.21
C PRO A 100 -4.66 8.12 16.09
N ALA A 101 -3.70 7.22 16.32
CA ALA A 101 -3.91 5.77 16.23
C ALA A 101 -5.07 5.22 17.08
N SER A 102 -5.44 5.92 18.16
CA SER A 102 -6.58 5.54 19.02
C SER A 102 -7.93 5.70 18.33
N LEU A 103 -8.05 6.57 17.32
CA LEU A 103 -9.28 6.77 16.54
C LEU A 103 -9.39 5.81 15.34
N LEU A 104 -8.34 5.04 15.05
CA LEU A 104 -8.26 4.10 13.93
C LEU A 104 -8.54 2.64 14.32
N LYS A 105 -9.07 2.41 15.53
CA LYS A 105 -9.45 1.08 16.03
C LYS A 105 -10.93 0.79 15.82
#